data_AF-A0A9E8LZV5-F1
#
_entry.id   AF-A0A9E8LZV5-F1
#
_cell.length_a   1.000
_cell.length_b   1.000
_cell.length_c   1.000
_cell.angle_alpha   90.00
_cell.angle_beta   90.00
_cell.angle_gamma   90.00
#
_symmetry.space_group_name_H-M   'P 1'
#
loop_
_entity.id
_entity.type
_entity.pdbx_description
1 polymer ?
#
loop_
_entity_poly.entity_id
_entity_poly.type
_entity_poly.pdbx_seq_one_letter_code
_entity_poly.pdbx_strand_id
1 'polypeptide(L)'
;MNTPHYSMKEWVAFAKGELREDVYLEMEHHLYHCDQCLAIFSKIMIEDETVPPMTNGTAFTDQVMEKVSQIDREITFDTGRKKQKKAYVKQTMIHYTIAASLTILLMFSGTFEKLSESIGNVHKTGFEQNESVTENVLNKTLSLLDSIKEHAEEAKTE
;
A
#
# COMPACT_ATOMS: atom_id res chain seq x y z
N MET A 1 8.65 -9.13 -5.37
CA MET A 1 8.61 -9.72 -6.72
C MET A 1 10.02 -9.67 -7.26
N ASN A 2 10.61 -10.80 -7.61
CA ASN A 2 11.99 -10.86 -8.10
C ASN A 2 11.96 -10.76 -9.63
N THR A 3 11.67 -9.57 -10.16
CA THR A 3 11.74 -9.32 -11.60
C THR A 3 13.21 -9.23 -12.01
N PRO A 4 13.61 -9.85 -13.14
CA PRO A 4 15.00 -9.83 -13.59
C PRO A 4 15.44 -8.39 -13.87
N HIS A 5 16.71 -8.08 -13.56
CA HIS A 5 17.29 -6.78 -13.88
C HIS A 5 17.42 -6.59 -15.38
N TYR A 6 17.08 -5.39 -15.85
CA TYR A 6 17.19 -5.02 -17.26
C TYR A 6 18.61 -4.59 -17.61
N SER A 7 19.02 -4.93 -18.82
CA SER A 7 20.32 -4.58 -19.39
C SER A 7 20.41 -3.10 -19.78
N MET A 8 21.64 -2.61 -19.97
CA MET A 8 21.88 -1.23 -20.38
C MET A 8 21.23 -0.89 -21.74
N LYS A 9 21.14 -1.85 -22.67
CA LYS A 9 20.48 -1.63 -23.97
C LYS A 9 18.99 -1.41 -23.82
N GLU A 10 18.34 -2.14 -22.91
CA GLU A 10 16.92 -1.99 -22.63
C GLU A 10 16.62 -0.63 -21.98
N TRP A 11 17.48 -0.17 -21.06
CA TRP A 11 17.35 1.17 -20.47
C TRP A 11 17.57 2.29 -21.48
N VAL A 12 18.42 2.11 -22.50
CA VAL A 12 18.55 3.07 -23.61
C VAL A 12 17.28 3.10 -24.45
N ALA A 13 16.67 1.96 -24.76
CA ALA A 13 15.39 1.91 -25.48
C ALA A 13 14.24 2.53 -24.66
N PHE A 14 14.25 2.32 -23.34
CA PHE A 14 13.34 2.97 -22.39
C PHE A 14 13.49 4.50 -22.42
N ALA A 15 14.71 5.03 -22.32
CA ALA A 15 14.98 6.46 -22.37
C ALA A 15 14.55 7.12 -23.70
N LYS A 16 14.64 6.37 -24.81
CA LYS A 16 14.23 6.83 -26.14
C LYS A 16 12.73 6.70 -26.42
N GLY A 17 11.96 6.06 -25.54
CA GLY A 17 10.54 5.79 -25.76
C GLY A 17 10.26 4.78 -26.89
N GLU A 18 11.20 3.87 -27.17
CA GLU A 18 11.10 2.88 -28.25
C GLU A 18 10.41 1.57 -27.82
N LEU A 19 9.93 1.51 -26.57
CA LEU A 19 9.30 0.33 -25.99
C LEU A 19 7.78 0.36 -26.19
N ARG A 20 7.16 -0.82 -26.13
CA ARG A 20 5.71 -0.93 -26.00
C ARG A 20 5.28 -0.46 -24.61
N GLU A 21 4.08 0.12 -24.52
CA GLU A 21 3.50 0.67 -23.28
C GLU A 21 3.52 -0.32 -22.09
N ASP A 22 3.21 -1.59 -22.35
CA ASP A 22 3.20 -2.63 -21.32
C ASP A 22 4.59 -2.90 -20.72
N VAL A 23 5.61 -2.94 -21.59
CA VAL A 23 7.01 -3.14 -21.20
C VAL A 23 7.57 -1.88 -20.53
N TYR A 24 7.20 -0.69 -21.04
CA TYR A 24 7.59 0.57 -20.45
C TYR A 24 7.12 0.69 -19.00
N LEU A 25 5.84 0.38 -18.73
CA LEU A 25 5.26 0.45 -17.39
C LEU A 25 5.90 -0.56 -16.43
N GLU A 26 6.22 -1.77 -16.90
CA GLU A 26 6.92 -2.78 -16.09
C GLU A 26 8.33 -2.33 -15.70
N MET A 27 9.06 -1.76 -16.65
CA MET A 27 10.40 -1.23 -16.43
C MET A 27 10.39 -0.02 -15.50
N GLU A 28 9.44 0.90 -15.67
CA GLU A 28 9.23 2.04 -14.77
C GLU A 28 8.92 1.56 -13.34
N HIS A 29 8.02 0.59 -13.20
CA HIS A 29 7.70 -0.02 -11.91
C HIS A 29 8.93 -0.66 -11.24
N HIS A 30 9.83 -1.27 -12.01
CA HIS A 30 11.07 -1.86 -11.51
C HIS A 30 12.04 -0.79 -10.98
N LEU A 31 12.13 0.39 -11.61
CA LEU A 31 12.99 1.50 -11.15
C LEU A 31 12.60 1.99 -9.75
N TYR A 32 11.31 1.94 -9.38
CA TYR A 32 10.86 2.33 -8.04
C TYR A 32 11.32 1.39 -6.91
N HIS A 33 11.71 0.17 -7.24
CA HIS A 33 11.96 -0.89 -6.26
C HIS A 33 13.35 -1.51 -6.37
N CYS A 34 14.18 -1.08 -7.33
CA CYS A 34 15.49 -1.64 -7.58
C CYS A 34 16.57 -0.56 -7.72
N ASP A 35 17.32 -0.34 -6.64
CA ASP A 35 18.42 0.63 -6.60
C ASP A 35 19.52 0.35 -7.63
N GLN A 36 19.80 -0.92 -7.93
CA GLN A 36 20.79 -1.31 -8.94
C GLN A 36 20.39 -0.83 -10.34
N CYS A 37 19.13 -1.05 -10.72
CA CYS A 37 18.63 -0.59 -12.02
C CYS A 37 18.51 0.93 -12.08
N LEU A 38 18.12 1.57 -10.97
CA LEU A 38 18.08 3.03 -10.86
C LEU A 38 19.47 3.65 -11.05
N ALA A 39 20.51 3.05 -10.47
CA ALA A 39 21.90 3.50 -10.62
C ALA A 39 22.38 3.42 -12.08
N ILE A 40 22.08 2.31 -12.77
CA ILE A 40 22.41 2.13 -14.20
C ILE A 40 21.66 3.15 -15.05
N PHE A 41 20.35 3.30 -14.83
CA PHE A 41 19.53 4.26 -15.57
C PHE A 41 20.01 5.71 -15.38
N SER A 42 20.30 6.10 -14.14
CA SER A 42 20.81 7.45 -13.82
C SER A 42 22.13 7.74 -14.54
N LYS A 43 23.02 6.74 -14.61
CA LYS A 43 24.28 6.86 -15.35
C LYS A 43 24.05 7.13 -16.84
N ILE A 44 23.13 6.41 -17.47
CA ILE A 44 22.75 6.61 -18.88
C ILE A 44 22.26 8.05 -19.10
N MET A 45 21.42 8.57 -18.19
CA MET A 45 20.87 9.93 -18.30
C MET A 45 21.93 11.03 -18.14
N ILE A 46 22.98 10.78 -17.37
CA ILE A 46 24.09 11.73 -17.17
C ILE A 46 25.09 11.68 -18.33
N GLU A 47 25.35 10.48 -18.86
CA GLU A 47 26.26 10.27 -19.99
C GLU A 47 25.65 10.66 -21.34
N ASP A 48 24.35 10.96 -21.39
CA ASP A 48 23.70 11.47 -22.60
C ASP A 48 24.10 12.93 -22.85
N GLU A 49 25.27 13.11 -23.48
CA GLU A 49 25.80 14.41 -23.93
C GLU A 49 24.97 15.05 -25.07
N THR A 50 23.89 14.41 -25.53
CA THR A 50 23.06 14.95 -26.62
C THR A 50 22.13 16.09 -26.17
N VAL A 51 22.01 16.33 -24.86
CA VAL A 51 21.22 17.44 -24.33
C VAL A 51 21.97 18.77 -24.55
N PRO A 52 21.45 19.68 -25.39
CA PRO A 52 22.10 20.96 -25.62
C PRO A 52 22.20 21.75 -24.31
N PRO A 53 23.33 22.41 -24.02
CA PRO A 53 23.41 23.29 -22.86
C PRO A 53 22.38 24.41 -22.99
N MET A 54 21.55 24.56 -21.94
CA MET A 54 20.49 25.56 -21.92
C MET A 54 21.10 26.96 -22.00
N THR A 55 21.01 27.60 -23.17
CA THR A 55 21.74 28.84 -23.47
C THR A 55 21.13 30.07 -22.80
N ASN A 56 19.85 30.01 -22.40
CA ASN A 56 19.13 31.14 -21.82
C ASN A 56 18.07 30.68 -20.80
N GLY A 57 18.53 30.05 -19.71
CA GLY A 57 17.64 29.46 -18.70
C GLY A 57 16.73 30.47 -17.98
N THR A 58 17.14 31.73 -17.87
CA THR A 58 16.31 32.79 -17.27
C THR A 58 15.13 33.14 -18.17
N ALA A 59 15.35 33.38 -19.46
CA ALA A 59 14.27 33.66 -20.40
C ALA A 59 13.29 32.49 -20.54
N PHE A 60 13.76 31.24 -20.45
CA PHE A 60 12.90 30.07 -20.40
C PHE A 60 12.06 30.05 -19.12
N THR A 61 12.67 30.31 -17.97
CA THR A 61 11.97 30.36 -16.67
C THR A 61 10.88 31.42 -16.68
N ASP A 62 11.19 32.62 -17.19
CA ASP A 62 10.23 33.72 -17.29
C ASP A 62 9.04 33.34 -18.18
N GLN A 63 9.28 32.70 -19.33
CA GLN A 63 8.22 32.21 -20.23
C GLN A 63 7.35 31.13 -19.60
N VAL A 64 7.94 30.20 -18.83
CA VAL A 64 7.19 29.16 -18.12
C VAL A 64 6.32 29.79 -17.04
N MET A 65 6.89 30.68 -16.21
CA MET A 65 6.16 31.36 -15.14
C MET A 65 5.03 32.24 -15.69
N GLU A 66 5.23 32.89 -16.84
CA GLU A 66 4.18 33.63 -17.54
C GLU A 66 3.04 32.70 -17.96
N LYS A 67 3.32 31.55 -18.59
CA LYS A 67 2.30 30.58 -19.00
C LYS A 67 1.57 29.94 -17.81
N VAL A 68 2.27 29.61 -16.73
CA VAL A 68 1.65 29.08 -15.50
C VAL A 68 0.70 30.12 -14.89
N SER A 69 1.11 31.39 -14.85
CA SER A 69 0.24 32.47 -14.36
C SER A 69 -1.02 32.71 -15.23
N GLN A 70 -0.99 32.30 -16.50
CA GLN A 70 -2.16 32.35 -17.39
C GLN A 70 -3.13 31.19 -17.11
N ILE A 71 -2.62 29.99 -16.81
CA ILE A 71 -3.43 28.83 -16.39
C ILE A 71 -4.21 29.16 -15.12
N ASP A 72 -3.58 29.80 -14.13
CA ASP A 72 -4.27 30.23 -12.90
C ASP A 72 -5.37 31.27 -13.15
N ARG A 73 -5.25 32.09 -14.20
CA ARG A 73 -6.27 33.07 -14.62
C ARG A 73 -7.41 32.42 -15.40
N GLU A 74 -7.13 31.39 -16.21
CA GLU A 74 -8.13 30.63 -16.95
C GLU A 74 -8.95 29.70 -16.04
N ILE A 75 -8.48 29.40 -14.82
CA ILE A 75 -9.24 28.71 -13.75
C ILE A 75 -10.23 29.69 -13.06
N THR A 76 -10.69 30.72 -13.76
CA THR A 76 -11.94 31.42 -13.42
C THR A 76 -12.99 31.12 -14.48
N PHE A 77 -13.81 30.11 -14.18
CA PHE A 77 -15.00 29.62 -14.92
C PHE A 77 -14.77 28.78 -16.19
N ASP A 78 -14.60 27.47 -16.01
CA ASP A 78 -15.51 26.51 -16.65
C ASP A 78 -16.01 25.48 -15.63
N THR A 79 -17.28 25.61 -15.26
CA THR A 79 -18.01 24.66 -14.40
C THR A 79 -18.52 23.46 -15.21
N GLY A 80 -17.76 22.99 -16.20
CA GLY A 80 -17.98 21.77 -16.99
C GLY A 80 -17.82 20.45 -16.24
N ARG A 81 -17.60 20.48 -14.92
CA ARG A 81 -17.43 19.29 -14.06
C ARG A 81 -18.73 18.55 -13.71
N LYS A 82 -19.82 18.75 -14.47
CA LYS A 82 -21.13 18.10 -14.24
C LYS A 82 -21.32 16.74 -14.94
N LYS A 83 -20.50 16.38 -15.94
CA LYS A 83 -20.67 15.08 -16.66
C LYS A 83 -19.91 13.90 -16.05
N GLN A 84 -18.76 14.12 -15.41
CA GLN A 84 -17.92 13.03 -14.91
C GLN A 84 -18.35 12.45 -13.54
N LYS A 85 -18.99 13.26 -12.68
CA LYS A 85 -19.50 12.76 -11.38
C LYS A 85 -20.65 11.76 -11.52
N LYS A 86 -21.43 11.82 -12.61
CA LYS A 86 -22.57 10.92 -12.83
C LYS A 86 -22.15 9.48 -13.15
N ALA A 87 -20.98 9.27 -13.76
CA ALA A 87 -20.50 7.93 -14.08
C ALA A 87 -19.98 7.19 -12.84
N TYR A 88 -19.27 7.90 -11.96
CA TYR A 88 -18.68 7.31 -10.75
C TYR A 88 -19.74 6.89 -9.71
N VAL A 89 -20.77 7.72 -9.48
CA VAL A 89 -21.88 7.39 -8.57
C VAL A 89 -22.68 6.18 -9.06
N LYS A 90 -22.87 6.03 -10.38
CA LYS A 90 -23.56 4.86 -10.95
C LYS A 90 -22.81 3.57 -10.69
N GLN A 91 -21.48 3.59 -10.76
CA GLN A 91 -20.66 2.40 -10.49
C GLN A 91 -20.74 1.98 -9.01
N THR A 92 -20.68 2.93 -8.06
CA THR A 92 -20.82 2.64 -6.62
C THR A 92 -22.19 2.08 -6.25
N MET A 93 -23.27 2.61 -6.84
CA MET A 93 -24.63 2.15 -6.55
C MET A 93 -24.85 0.69 -6.98
N ILE A 94 -24.30 0.28 -8.13
CA ILE A 94 -24.45 -1.11 -8.62
C ILE A 94 -23.80 -2.10 -7.66
N HIS A 95 -22.59 -1.83 -7.16
CA HIS A 95 -21.89 -2.72 -6.23
C HIS A 95 -22.66 -2.85 -4.90
N TYR A 96 -23.21 -1.74 -4.41
CA TYR A 96 -24.03 -1.75 -3.19
C TYR A 96 -25.35 -2.51 -3.39
N THR A 97 -26.02 -2.36 -4.53
CA THR A 97 -27.25 -3.10 -4.84
C THR A 97 -27.00 -4.61 -4.90
N ILE A 98 -25.90 -5.05 -5.52
CA ILE A 98 -25.53 -6.47 -5.57
C ILE A 98 -25.34 -7.00 -4.14
N ALA A 99 -24.51 -6.32 -3.33
CA ALA A 99 -24.25 -6.74 -1.95
C ALA A 99 -25.52 -6.74 -1.08
N ALA A 100 -26.32 -5.68 -1.15
CA ALA A 100 -27.55 -5.57 -0.37
C ALA A 100 -28.59 -6.63 -0.79
N SER A 101 -28.73 -6.90 -2.08
CA SER A 101 -29.65 -7.93 -2.59
C SER A 101 -29.24 -9.32 -2.11
N LEU A 102 -27.94 -9.62 -2.09
CA LEU A 102 -27.44 -10.89 -1.58
C LEU A 102 -27.76 -11.05 -0.09
N THR A 103 -27.56 -10.02 0.73
CA THR A 103 -27.92 -10.06 2.16
C THR A 103 -29.41 -10.28 2.37
N ILE A 104 -30.26 -9.59 1.61
CA ILE A 104 -31.72 -9.77 1.70
C ILE A 104 -32.12 -11.19 1.29
N LEU A 105 -31.53 -11.74 0.22
CA LEU A 105 -31.79 -13.11 -0.21
C LEU A 105 -31.32 -14.14 0.82
N LEU A 106 -30.15 -13.94 1.43
CA LEU A 106 -29.62 -14.81 2.49
C LEU A 106 -30.47 -14.74 3.76
N MET A 107 -30.97 -13.56 4.12
CA MET A 107 -31.92 -13.38 5.23
C MET A 107 -33.26 -14.05 4.93
N PHE A 108 -33.83 -13.82 3.74
CA PHE A 108 -35.11 -14.39 3.34
C PHE A 108 -35.05 -15.92 3.20
N SER A 109 -33.93 -16.45 2.73
CA SER A 109 -33.70 -17.90 2.60
C SER A 109 -33.39 -18.61 3.93
N GLY A 110 -33.21 -17.87 5.04
CA GLY A 110 -32.87 -18.43 6.34
C GLY A 110 -31.47 -19.06 6.42
N THR A 111 -30.56 -18.76 5.48
CA THR A 111 -29.20 -19.32 5.49
C THR A 111 -28.36 -18.81 6.66
N PHE A 112 -28.66 -17.61 7.16
CA PHE A 112 -28.01 -17.06 8.35
C PHE A 112 -28.37 -17.79 9.65
N GLU A 113 -29.59 -18.33 9.78
CA GLU A 113 -29.98 -19.12 10.96
C GLU A 113 -29.17 -20.42 11.02
N LYS A 114 -29.02 -21.11 9.87
CA LYS A 114 -28.20 -22.32 9.76
C LYS A 114 -26.72 -22.06 10.08
N LEU A 115 -26.19 -20.93 9.62
CA LEU A 115 -24.82 -20.52 9.95
C LEU A 115 -24.65 -20.21 11.44
N SER A 116 -25.60 -19.49 12.04
CA SER A 116 -25.59 -19.17 13.47
C SER A 116 -25.67 -20.43 14.34
N GLU A 117 -26.46 -21.43 13.93
CA GLU A 117 -26.53 -22.72 14.60
C GLU A 117 -25.20 -23.49 14.51
N SER A 118 -24.56 -23.47 13.33
CA SER A 118 -23.24 -24.09 13.14
C SER A 118 -22.15 -23.43 14.00
N ILE A 119 -22.16 -22.11 14.12
CA ILE A 119 -21.20 -21.36 14.97
C ILE A 119 -21.52 -21.55 16.46
N GLY A 120 -22.80 -21.55 16.83
CA GLY A 120 -23.25 -21.84 18.19
C GLY A 120 -22.87 -23.25 18.67
N ASN A 121 -22.86 -24.23 17.76
CA ASN A 121 -22.41 -25.59 18.05
C ASN A 121 -20.89 -25.70 18.17
N VAL A 122 -20.12 -24.90 17.42
CA VAL A 122 -18.64 -24.81 17.59
C VAL A 122 -18.28 -24.18 18.94
N HIS A 123 -19.04 -23.20 19.42
CA HIS A 123 -18.81 -22.62 20.75
C HIS A 123 -19.12 -23.63 21.89
N LYS A 124 -20.05 -24.57 21.68
CA LYS A 124 -20.35 -25.64 22.65
C LYS A 124 -19.32 -26.77 22.68
N THR A 125 -18.43 -26.88 21.68
CA THR A 125 -17.42 -27.95 21.60
C THR A 125 -15.98 -27.44 21.64
N GLY A 126 -15.73 -26.15 21.89
CA GLY A 126 -14.41 -25.53 21.68
C GLY A 126 -13.89 -24.59 22.76
N PHE A 127 -14.57 -24.41 23.89
CA PHE A 127 -14.05 -23.66 25.03
C PHE A 127 -14.17 -24.50 26.30
N GLU A 128 -13.29 -25.49 26.44
CA GLU A 128 -12.92 -25.92 27.79
C GLU A 128 -12.33 -24.71 28.52
N GLN A 129 -12.89 -24.45 29.70
CA GLN A 129 -12.41 -23.50 30.70
C GLN A 129 -10.93 -23.76 30.98
N ASN A 130 -10.04 -23.10 30.24
CA ASN A 130 -8.62 -23.09 30.56
C ASN A 130 -8.34 -21.82 31.34
N GLU A 131 -7.81 -22.03 32.55
CA GLU A 131 -7.31 -21.01 33.46
C GLU A 131 -6.65 -19.85 32.72
N SER A 132 -6.90 -18.65 33.24
CA SER A 132 -6.33 -17.41 32.74
C SER A 132 -4.82 -17.56 32.58
N VAL A 133 -4.34 -17.48 31.34
CA VAL A 133 -2.89 -17.46 31.02
C VAL A 133 -2.18 -16.40 31.88
N THR A 134 -2.89 -15.32 32.24
CA THR A 134 -2.42 -14.28 33.15
C THR A 134 -2.18 -14.80 34.56
N GLU A 135 -3.06 -15.61 35.15
CA GLU A 135 -2.88 -16.18 36.50
C GLU A 135 -1.66 -17.11 36.55
N ASN A 136 -1.47 -17.93 35.52
CA ASN A 136 -0.34 -18.86 35.48
C ASN A 136 1.01 -18.14 35.30
N VAL A 137 1.03 -17.03 34.55
CA VAL A 137 2.23 -16.19 34.44
C VAL A 137 2.52 -15.47 35.76
N LEU A 138 1.50 -14.91 36.42
CA LEU A 138 1.63 -14.20 37.69
C LEU A 138 2.15 -15.10 38.81
N ASN A 139 1.60 -16.31 38.91
CA ASN A 139 2.05 -17.30 39.90
C ASN A 139 3.51 -17.69 39.69
N LYS A 140 3.98 -17.78 38.43
CA LYS A 140 5.39 -18.06 38.13
C LYS A 140 6.32 -16.89 38.43
N THR A 141 5.90 -15.65 38.20
CA THR A 141 6.73 -14.49 38.58
C THR A 141 6.84 -14.33 40.09
N LEU A 142 5.76 -14.59 40.83
CA LEU A 142 5.78 -14.55 42.29
C LEU A 142 6.70 -15.65 42.86
N SER A 143 6.62 -16.88 42.34
CA SER A 143 7.50 -17.95 42.82
C SER A 143 8.98 -17.69 42.53
N LEU A 144 9.30 -17.06 41.40
CA LEU A 144 10.67 -16.67 41.08
C LEU A 144 11.18 -15.55 41.99
N LEU A 145 10.32 -14.59 42.35
CA LEU A 145 10.67 -13.53 43.28
C LEU A 145 11.00 -14.08 44.67
N ASP A 146 10.19 -15.02 45.16
CA ASP A 146 10.40 -15.67 46.45
C ASP A 146 11.69 -16.51 46.46
N SER A 147 11.96 -17.26 45.39
CA SER A 147 13.19 -18.05 45.26
C SER A 147 14.45 -17.18 45.23
N ILE A 148 14.39 -16.01 44.59
CA ILE A 148 15.52 -15.05 44.58
C ILE A 148 15.74 -14.47 45.99
N LYS A 149 14.66 -14.19 46.72
CA LYS A 149 14.75 -13.66 48.09
C LYS A 149 15.38 -14.66 49.03
N GLU A 150 14.99 -15.93 48.96
CA GLU A 150 15.54 -17.00 49.80
C GLU A 150 17.05 -17.17 49.57
N HIS A 151 17.50 -17.21 48.31
CA HIS A 151 18.93 -17.24 47.99
C HIS A 151 19.71 -15.99 48.41
N ALA A 152 19.07 -14.82 48.42
CA ALA A 152 19.70 -13.57 48.87
C ALA A 152 19.87 -13.50 50.39
N GLU A 153 19.01 -14.18 51.15
CA GLU A 153 19.12 -14.26 52.61
C GLU A 153 20.16 -15.31 53.05
N GLU A 154 20.27 -16.44 52.35
CA GLU A 154 21.27 -17.48 52.63
C GLU A 154 22.72 -17.00 52.37
N ALA A 155 22.94 -16.20 51.32
CA ALA A 155 24.25 -15.64 50.98
C ALA A 155 24.77 -14.56 51.95
N LYS A 156 23.97 -14.16 52.95
CA LYS A 156 24.32 -13.14 53.95
C LYS A 156 24.70 -13.73 55.31
N THR A 157 24.62 -15.05 55.46
CA THR A 157 24.91 -15.80 56.70
C THR A 157 26.19 -16.64 56.66
N GLU A 158 27.00 -16.51 55.60
CA GLU A 158 28.38 -17.00 55.51
C GLU A 158 29.37 -15.82 55.39
#